data_AF-A0A0F8EIC8-F1
#
_entry.id   AF-A0A0F8EIC8-F1
#
_cell.length_a   1.000
_cell.length_b   1.000
_cell.length_c   1.000
_cell.angle_alpha   90.00
_cell.angle_beta   90.00
_cell.angle_gamma   90.00
#
_symmetry.space_group_name_H-M   'P 1'
#
loop_
_entity.id
_entity.type
_entity.pdbx_description
1 polymer ?
#
loop_
_entity_poly.entity_id
_entity_poly.type
_entity_poly.pdbx_seq_one_letter_code
_entity_poly.pdbx_strand_id
1 'polypeptide(L)'
;MTHYLIEFRFHGYAKYKIKMWVDEVNQRFGLKSKRAIPHITLAGPFTTDDETRLIRDFNLLCSNYSLIDFKVNGFGAFEDAKVIFLDITPSQILEEFRWNLAQMLKPYCNLNKYDYERKYEFHSTIAMKLPDDKFEGIKLFVAGKDGLKFKHIMVRATLVKDQLILREYDFILRRPLGRKLALDREIYTHTLNLLNAYFEGSYNPGEYLSERIEIPKKSMIDNIKSVFKRSRIFVTSDFHLDHTNIIKYCRRPFLDTADMNKTLVQNWNNTINNKDTVYFLGDLAYGRGGRSTDYWLKQLNGNIFFIKGNHDESNEIKFHDNFILEYANHKFFLTHRPENVPSKWNDWAICGHNHNNNLREYPFIDKENKRINISVELTKYKPVDMDLIIKQIN
;
A
#
# COMPACT_ATOMS: atom_id res chain seq x y z
N MET A 1 -11.45 -2.03 32.42
CA MET A 1 -10.37 -1.28 31.75
C MET A 1 -10.29 -1.80 30.33
N THR A 2 -10.29 -0.92 29.32
CA THR A 2 -10.21 -1.35 27.91
C THR A 2 -8.81 -1.86 27.62
N HIS A 3 -8.71 -3.03 26.99
CA HIS A 3 -7.43 -3.63 26.64
C HIS A 3 -7.17 -3.55 25.14
N TYR A 4 -5.94 -3.19 24.81
CA TYR A 4 -5.44 -3.12 23.45
C TYR A 4 -4.34 -4.16 23.23
N LEU A 5 -4.24 -4.62 21.99
CA LEU A 5 -3.19 -5.53 21.52
C LEU A 5 -2.84 -5.13 20.09
N ILE A 6 -1.56 -5.10 19.75
CA ILE A 6 -1.12 -4.98 18.36
C ILE A 6 -0.52 -6.30 17.95
N GLU A 7 -1.04 -6.88 16.89
CA GLU A 7 -0.71 -8.23 16.45
C GLU A 7 -0.61 -8.32 14.92
N PHE A 8 0.17 -9.28 14.44
CA PHE A 8 0.08 -9.79 13.08
C PHE A 8 -0.85 -11.00 13.05
N ARG A 9 -1.71 -11.13 12.04
CA ARG A 9 -2.56 -12.32 11.83
C ARG A 9 -2.13 -13.08 10.59
N PHE A 10 -1.91 -14.40 10.72
CA PHE A 10 -1.53 -15.24 9.59
C PHE A 10 -2.57 -15.21 8.46
N HIS A 11 -2.09 -15.32 7.22
CA HIS A 11 -2.90 -15.35 6.01
C HIS A 11 -2.56 -16.56 5.11
N GLY A 12 -3.33 -16.71 4.04
CA GLY A 12 -3.14 -17.76 3.03
C GLY A 12 -3.11 -19.19 3.60
N TYR A 13 -2.27 -20.02 2.98
CA TYR A 13 -2.08 -21.42 3.36
C TYR A 13 -1.58 -21.59 4.80
N ALA A 14 -0.69 -20.70 5.25
CA ALA A 14 -0.14 -20.70 6.61
C ALA A 14 -1.25 -20.64 7.66
N LYS A 15 -2.18 -19.67 7.53
CA LYS A 15 -3.34 -19.55 8.43
C LYS A 15 -4.14 -20.85 8.53
N TYR A 16 -4.43 -21.46 7.39
CA TYR A 16 -5.22 -22.68 7.31
C TYR A 16 -4.50 -23.84 8.01
N LYS A 17 -3.22 -24.05 7.69
CA LYS A 17 -2.41 -25.10 8.31
C LYS A 17 -2.29 -24.92 9.82
N ILE A 18 -2.00 -23.72 10.31
CA ILE A 18 -1.87 -23.48 11.75
C ILE A 18 -3.20 -23.77 12.47
N LYS A 19 -4.34 -23.38 11.87
CA LYS A 19 -5.66 -23.72 12.42
C LYS A 19 -5.89 -25.24 12.50
N MET A 20 -5.51 -26.00 11.46
CA MET A 20 -5.62 -27.45 11.50
C MET A 20 -4.84 -28.06 12.66
N TRP A 21 -3.62 -27.57 12.91
CA TRP A 21 -2.79 -28.05 14.02
C TRP A 21 -3.37 -27.71 15.39
N VAL A 22 -3.87 -26.48 15.55
CA VAL A 22 -4.59 -26.07 16.78
C VAL A 22 -5.81 -26.96 17.01
N ASP A 23 -6.61 -27.20 15.98
CA ASP A 23 -7.81 -28.03 16.06
C ASP A 23 -7.43 -29.50 16.41
N GLU A 24 -6.35 -30.03 15.83
CA GLU A 24 -5.85 -31.39 16.10
C GLU A 24 -5.31 -31.55 17.54
N VAL A 25 -4.51 -30.58 18.02
CA VAL A 25 -4.03 -30.57 19.41
C VAL A 25 -5.21 -30.48 20.38
N ASN A 26 -6.18 -29.61 20.11
CA ASN A 26 -7.35 -29.47 20.97
C ASN A 26 -8.17 -30.76 21.05
N GLN A 27 -8.40 -31.43 19.92
CA GLN A 27 -9.15 -32.69 19.87
C GLN A 27 -8.40 -33.82 20.59
N ARG A 28 -7.11 -34.00 20.28
CA ARG A 28 -6.31 -35.11 20.81
C ARG A 28 -6.10 -35.03 22.33
N PHE A 29 -5.96 -33.83 22.87
CA PHE A 29 -5.66 -33.62 24.30
C PHE A 29 -6.86 -33.08 25.10
N GLY A 30 -8.06 -33.07 24.48
CA GLY A 30 -9.29 -32.63 25.13
C GLY A 30 -9.21 -31.22 25.71
N LEU A 31 -8.67 -30.27 24.94
CA LEU A 31 -8.56 -28.88 25.37
C LEU A 31 -9.84 -28.11 25.01
N LYS A 32 -10.38 -27.34 25.96
CA LYS A 32 -11.55 -26.47 25.75
C LYS A 32 -11.16 -25.08 25.21
N SER A 33 -10.12 -25.01 24.39
CA SER A 33 -9.64 -23.74 23.85
C SER A 33 -10.60 -23.19 22.79
N LYS A 34 -10.88 -21.88 22.84
CA LYS A 34 -11.60 -21.21 21.75
C LYS A 34 -10.73 -21.27 20.48
N ARG A 35 -11.35 -21.33 19.31
CA ARG A 35 -10.66 -21.30 18.01
C ARG A 35 -9.98 -19.94 17.80
N ALA A 36 -8.80 -19.78 18.36
CA ALA A 36 -8.03 -18.55 18.30
C ALA A 36 -7.57 -18.28 16.87
N ILE A 37 -7.51 -17.00 16.51
CA ILE A 37 -6.91 -16.59 15.24
C ILE A 37 -5.40 -16.75 15.40
N PRO A 38 -4.70 -17.54 14.56
CA PRO A 38 -3.25 -17.60 14.63
C PRO A 38 -2.65 -16.21 14.43
N HIS A 39 -1.84 -15.76 15.38
CA HIS A 39 -1.29 -14.41 15.41
C HIS A 39 0.08 -14.38 16.07
N ILE A 40 0.81 -13.29 15.85
CA ILE A 40 2.06 -12.96 16.53
C ILE A 40 1.84 -11.63 17.24
N THR A 41 2.06 -11.60 18.56
CA THR A 41 1.98 -10.35 19.33
C THR A 41 3.15 -9.44 19.00
N LEU A 42 2.85 -8.19 18.64
CA LEU A 42 3.82 -7.13 18.33
C LEU A 42 3.93 -6.13 19.48
N ALA A 43 2.85 -5.85 20.21
CA ALA A 43 2.87 -5.09 21.45
C ALA A 43 1.62 -5.39 22.30
N GLY A 44 1.81 -5.59 23.60
CA GLY A 44 0.70 -5.73 24.56
C GLY A 44 0.53 -7.10 25.19
N PRO A 45 -0.58 -7.32 25.91
CA PRO A 45 -1.73 -6.41 26.06
C PRO A 45 -1.39 -5.13 26.82
N PHE A 46 -2.04 -4.01 26.52
CA PHE A 46 -1.81 -2.71 27.17
C PHE A 46 -3.09 -1.89 27.32
N THR A 47 -3.00 -0.76 28.01
CA THR A 47 -4.09 0.19 28.19
C THR A 47 -3.63 1.61 27.85
N THR A 48 -4.56 2.49 27.49
CA THR A 48 -4.29 3.91 27.24
C THR A 48 -5.56 4.72 27.46
N ASP A 49 -5.39 6.00 27.81
CA ASP A 49 -6.46 6.98 27.94
C ASP A 49 -6.61 7.85 26.66
N ASP A 50 -5.75 7.66 25.65
CA ASP A 50 -5.76 8.42 24.39
C ASP A 50 -5.79 7.49 23.16
N GLU A 51 -6.96 6.90 22.89
CA GLU A 51 -7.19 6.03 21.73
C GLU A 51 -6.97 6.76 20.39
N THR A 52 -7.25 8.07 20.34
CA THR A 52 -7.08 8.87 19.11
C THR A 52 -5.61 8.97 18.75
N ARG A 53 -4.75 9.27 19.74
CA ARG A 53 -3.30 9.26 19.57
C ARG A 53 -2.77 7.88 19.26
N LEU A 54 -3.27 6.83 19.92
CA LEU A 54 -2.89 5.44 19.63
C LEU A 54 -3.12 5.09 18.15
N ILE A 55 -4.32 5.35 17.62
CA ILE A 55 -4.64 5.08 16.21
C ILE A 55 -3.72 5.88 15.29
N ARG A 56 -3.49 7.17 15.59
CA ARG A 56 -2.63 8.05 14.78
C ARG A 56 -1.20 7.54 14.74
N ASP A 57 -0.61 7.25 15.90
CA ASP A 57 0.80 6.89 16.04
C ASP A 57 1.05 5.45 15.52
N PHE A 58 0.09 4.54 15.68
CA PHE A 58 0.12 3.21 15.03
C PHE A 58 0.18 3.32 13.50
N ASN A 59 -0.74 4.10 12.91
CA ASN A 59 -0.75 4.34 11.46
C ASN A 59 0.52 5.11 11.00
N LEU A 60 1.02 6.02 11.85
CA LEU A 60 2.30 6.72 11.67
C LEU A 60 3.47 5.78 11.49
N LEU A 61 3.63 4.88 12.44
CA LEU A 61 4.71 3.93 12.39
C LEU A 61 4.57 2.99 11.19
N CYS A 62 3.40 2.36 10.98
CA CYS A 62 3.23 1.38 9.92
C CYS A 62 3.52 1.94 8.53
N SER A 63 3.19 3.20 8.25
CA SER A 63 3.49 3.80 6.95
C SER A 63 4.97 3.99 6.67
N ASN A 64 5.84 3.92 7.67
CA ASN A 64 7.28 4.07 7.47
C ASN A 64 7.96 2.75 7.06
N TYR A 65 7.22 1.65 7.01
CA TYR A 65 7.71 0.33 6.64
C TYR A 65 7.03 -0.18 5.38
N SER A 66 7.75 -0.96 4.57
CA SER A 66 7.16 -1.70 3.46
C SER A 66 6.63 -3.04 3.98
N LEU A 67 6.67 -4.08 3.16
CA LEU A 67 6.43 -5.44 3.61
C LEU A 67 7.53 -5.90 4.57
N ILE A 68 7.10 -6.54 5.66
CA ILE A 68 7.98 -7.04 6.72
C ILE A 68 7.93 -8.56 6.67
N ASP A 69 9.06 -9.21 6.40
CA ASP A 69 9.15 -10.66 6.32
C ASP A 69 9.64 -11.29 7.63
N PHE A 70 9.42 -12.60 7.76
CA PHE A 70 9.93 -13.44 8.83
C PHE A 70 9.89 -14.91 8.42
N LYS A 71 10.41 -15.80 9.25
CA LYS A 71 10.34 -17.25 9.04
C LYS A 71 9.60 -17.92 10.19
N VAL A 72 8.79 -18.90 9.88
CA VAL A 72 8.28 -19.88 10.86
C VAL A 72 9.28 -21.02 10.91
N ASN A 73 9.69 -21.46 12.11
CA ASN A 73 10.78 -22.41 12.31
C ASN A 73 10.35 -23.65 13.12
N GLY A 74 9.11 -24.11 12.93
CA GLY A 74 8.56 -25.26 13.65
C GLY A 74 8.02 -24.90 15.03
N PHE A 75 8.04 -25.87 15.95
CA PHE A 75 7.43 -25.74 17.29
C PHE A 75 8.46 -25.41 18.35
N GLY A 76 8.04 -24.61 19.32
CA GLY A 76 8.76 -24.31 20.55
C GLY A 76 7.86 -24.46 21.77
N ALA A 77 8.47 -24.38 22.95
CA ALA A 77 7.77 -24.47 24.22
C ALA A 77 8.34 -23.47 25.23
N PHE A 78 7.44 -22.81 25.98
CA PHE A 78 7.81 -22.07 27.18
C PHE A 78 7.51 -22.95 28.38
N GLU A 79 8.56 -23.49 28.99
CA GLU A 79 8.49 -24.44 30.11
C GLU A 79 7.73 -23.83 31.30
N ASP A 80 8.14 -22.63 31.72
CA ASP A 80 7.57 -21.97 32.90
C ASP A 80 6.10 -21.59 32.72
N ALA A 81 5.73 -21.15 31.51
CA ALA A 81 4.39 -20.70 31.18
C ALA A 81 3.47 -21.84 30.68
N LYS A 82 4.03 -23.05 30.48
CA LYS A 82 3.34 -24.22 29.91
C LYS A 82 2.61 -23.88 28.61
N VAL A 83 3.35 -23.30 27.67
CA VAL A 83 2.86 -22.87 26.35
C VAL A 83 3.58 -23.61 25.25
N ILE A 84 2.81 -24.14 24.29
CA ILE A 84 3.33 -24.67 23.02
C ILE A 84 3.00 -23.66 21.92
N PHE A 85 3.98 -23.33 21.10
CA PHE A 85 3.87 -22.30 20.08
C PHE A 85 4.62 -22.66 18.81
N LEU A 86 4.37 -21.89 17.74
CA LEU A 86 5.21 -21.87 16.55
C LEU A 86 6.30 -20.83 16.73
N ASP A 87 7.54 -21.27 16.58
CA ASP A 87 8.72 -20.42 16.69
C ASP A 87 8.83 -19.50 15.46
N ILE A 88 9.09 -18.22 15.71
CA ILE A 88 9.21 -17.21 14.67
C ILE A 88 10.61 -16.63 14.70
N THR A 89 11.36 -16.88 13.63
CA THR A 89 12.63 -16.19 13.40
C THR A 89 12.32 -14.85 12.72
N PRO A 90 12.47 -13.70 13.41
CA PRO A 90 12.17 -12.41 12.83
C PRO A 90 13.22 -12.01 11.78
N SER A 91 12.82 -11.16 10.82
CA SER A 91 13.80 -10.35 10.08
C SER A 91 14.27 -9.18 10.96
N GLN A 92 15.40 -8.58 10.61
CA GLN A 92 15.87 -7.34 11.27
C GLN A 92 14.78 -6.24 11.22
N ILE A 93 14.05 -6.15 10.11
CA ILE A 93 12.98 -5.16 9.94
C ILE A 93 11.83 -5.43 10.92
N LEU A 94 11.47 -6.70 11.19
CA LEU A 94 10.43 -7.04 12.17
C LEU A 94 10.86 -6.69 13.61
N GLU A 95 12.13 -6.95 13.96
CA GLU A 95 12.68 -6.56 15.26
C GLU A 95 12.65 -5.05 15.46
N GLU A 96 13.09 -4.30 14.44
CA GLU A 96 13.07 -2.84 14.45
C GLU A 96 11.65 -2.27 14.51
N PHE A 97 10.72 -2.82 13.71
CA PHE A 97 9.32 -2.41 13.72
C PHE A 97 8.72 -2.55 15.13
N ARG A 98 8.87 -3.72 15.74
CA ARG A 98 8.35 -4.00 17.08
C ARG A 98 8.96 -3.08 18.13
N TRP A 99 10.29 -2.88 18.08
CA TRP A 99 10.95 -1.97 19.01
C TRP A 99 10.44 -0.53 18.87
N ASN A 100 10.39 -0.02 17.65
CA ASN A 100 9.92 1.35 17.38
C ASN A 100 8.45 1.52 17.77
N LEU A 101 7.63 0.48 17.64
CA LEU A 101 6.27 0.46 18.14
C LEU A 101 6.23 0.65 19.66
N ALA A 102 6.99 -0.15 20.42
CA ALA A 102 7.04 0.00 21.87
C ALA A 102 7.53 1.39 22.29
N GLN A 103 8.56 1.94 21.63
CA GLN A 103 9.07 3.28 21.93
C GLN A 103 8.06 4.39 21.62
N MET A 104 7.35 4.29 20.50
CA MET A 104 6.32 5.26 20.09
C MET A 104 5.17 5.33 21.10
N LEU A 105 4.75 4.17 21.64
CA LEU A 105 3.62 4.06 22.55
C LEU A 105 3.98 4.33 24.02
N LYS A 106 5.26 4.14 24.39
CA LYS A 106 5.78 4.32 25.75
C LYS A 106 5.28 5.56 26.51
N PRO A 107 5.15 6.76 25.89
CA PRO A 107 4.81 7.96 26.65
C PRO A 107 3.37 8.02 27.17
N TYR A 108 2.46 7.16 26.69
CA TYR A 108 1.03 7.27 26.98
C TYR A 108 0.26 5.93 27.00
N CYS A 109 0.96 4.81 26.79
CA CYS A 109 0.40 3.46 26.91
C CYS A 109 1.08 2.71 28.05
N ASN A 110 0.29 1.96 28.83
CA ASN A 110 0.80 1.06 29.87
C ASN A 110 1.13 -0.32 29.26
N LEU A 111 2.27 -0.40 28.55
CA LEU A 111 2.80 -1.65 27.97
C LEU A 111 3.46 -2.54 29.05
N ASN A 112 3.71 -3.81 28.70
CA ASN A 112 4.39 -4.76 29.59
C ASN A 112 5.89 -4.52 29.59
N LYS A 113 6.58 -5.03 30.64
CA LYS A 113 8.04 -4.92 30.76
C LYS A 113 8.77 -5.49 29.52
N TYR A 114 8.34 -6.66 29.06
CA TYR A 114 8.93 -7.34 27.89
C TYR A 114 8.73 -6.56 26.58
N ASP A 115 7.73 -5.67 26.50
CA ASP A 115 7.53 -4.83 25.31
C ASP A 115 8.74 -3.90 25.09
N TYR A 116 9.46 -3.55 26.17
CA TYR A 116 10.66 -2.70 26.16
C TYR A 116 11.99 -3.47 26.14
N GLU A 117 11.96 -4.77 25.84
CA GLU A 117 13.17 -5.58 25.67
C GLU A 117 13.51 -5.69 24.18
N ARG A 118 14.79 -5.49 23.84
CA ARG A 118 15.27 -5.60 22.44
C ARG A 118 15.24 -7.03 21.94
N LYS A 119 15.63 -7.97 22.80
CA LYS A 119 15.51 -9.40 22.52
C LYS A 119 14.09 -9.83 22.89
N TYR A 120 13.27 -10.12 21.89
CA TYR A 120 11.90 -10.55 22.08
C TYR A 120 11.66 -11.88 21.39
N GLU A 121 11.03 -12.81 22.10
CA GLU A 121 10.70 -14.13 21.59
C GLU A 121 9.40 -14.06 20.79
N PHE A 122 9.51 -13.82 19.48
CA PHE A 122 8.37 -13.84 18.58
C PHE A 122 7.81 -15.27 18.48
N HIS A 123 6.50 -15.41 18.68
CA HIS A 123 5.85 -16.70 18.65
C HIS A 123 4.39 -16.58 18.22
N SER A 124 3.82 -17.70 17.78
CA SER A 124 2.36 -17.85 17.60
C SER A 124 1.87 -19.02 18.43
N THR A 125 1.09 -18.74 19.47
CA THR A 125 0.59 -19.75 20.39
C THR A 125 -0.28 -20.80 19.69
N ILE A 126 -0.02 -22.07 19.99
CA ILE A 126 -0.83 -23.23 19.58
C ILE A 126 -1.73 -23.66 20.73
N ALA A 127 -1.15 -23.81 21.92
CA ALA A 127 -1.84 -24.17 23.15
C ALA A 127 -1.15 -23.52 24.36
N MET A 128 -1.91 -23.13 25.38
CA MET A 128 -1.39 -22.44 26.56
C MET A 128 -2.19 -22.78 27.80
N LYS A 129 -1.65 -22.44 28.98
CA LYS A 129 -2.26 -22.74 30.29
C LYS A 129 -2.53 -24.24 30.45
N LEU A 130 -1.54 -25.03 30.03
CA LEU A 130 -1.64 -26.48 29.98
C LEU A 130 -1.30 -27.08 31.36
N PRO A 131 -2.08 -28.08 31.84
CA PRO A 131 -1.62 -28.99 32.89
C PRO A 131 -0.33 -29.72 32.46
N ASP A 132 0.52 -30.10 33.42
CA ASP A 132 1.84 -30.69 33.14
C ASP A 132 1.78 -31.94 32.26
N ASP A 133 0.84 -32.86 32.53
CA ASP A 133 0.64 -34.08 31.76
C ASP A 133 0.31 -33.78 30.29
N LYS A 134 -0.56 -32.79 30.06
CA LYS A 134 -0.93 -32.36 28.71
C LYS A 134 0.19 -31.61 28.03
N PHE A 135 0.93 -30.78 28.77
CA PHE A 135 2.06 -30.03 28.24
C PHE A 135 3.14 -30.97 27.68
N GLU A 136 3.57 -31.96 28.47
CA GLU A 136 4.56 -32.95 28.01
C GLU A 136 4.01 -33.82 26.87
N GLY A 137 2.75 -34.25 26.97
CA GLY A 137 2.11 -35.02 25.90
C GLY A 137 2.04 -34.26 24.57
N ILE A 138 1.68 -32.98 24.59
CA ILE A 138 1.64 -32.13 23.39
C ILE A 138 3.05 -31.89 22.87
N LYS A 139 4.01 -31.60 23.74
CA LYS A 139 5.42 -31.37 23.37
C LYS A 139 6.01 -32.56 22.62
N LEU A 140 5.82 -33.78 23.14
CA LEU A 140 6.22 -35.02 22.45
C LEU A 140 5.51 -35.21 21.11
N PHE A 141 4.20 -34.93 21.09
CA PHE A 141 3.39 -35.06 19.87
C PHE A 141 3.83 -34.11 18.76
N VAL A 142 4.16 -32.85 19.07
CA VAL A 142 4.60 -31.89 18.05
C VAL A 142 6.07 -32.08 17.65
N ALA A 143 6.91 -32.63 18.53
CA ALA A 143 8.29 -32.98 18.22
C ALA A 143 8.39 -34.09 17.14
N GLY A 144 7.44 -35.02 17.13
CA GLY A 144 7.37 -36.11 16.14
C GLY A 144 6.79 -35.71 14.78
N LYS A 145 6.48 -34.43 14.55
CA LYS A 145 5.92 -33.95 13.29
C LYS A 145 6.89 -33.01 12.58
N ASP A 146 6.90 -33.07 11.25
CA ASP A 146 7.60 -32.08 10.43
C ASP A 146 7.03 -30.68 10.72
N GLY A 147 7.82 -29.86 11.40
CA GLY A 147 7.46 -28.50 11.75
C GLY A 147 7.19 -27.66 10.50
N LEU A 148 6.20 -26.77 10.58
CA LEU A 148 5.91 -25.77 9.56
C LEU A 148 7.13 -24.83 9.41
N LYS A 149 8.01 -25.11 8.44
CA LYS A 149 9.16 -24.28 8.11
C LYS A 149 8.93 -23.55 6.79
N PHE A 150 8.64 -22.25 6.85
CA PHE A 150 8.38 -21.45 5.67
C PHE A 150 8.68 -19.96 5.90
N LYS A 151 8.97 -19.23 4.82
CA LYS A 151 9.01 -17.76 4.83
C LYS A 151 7.60 -17.20 4.78
N HIS A 152 7.36 -16.13 5.52
CA HIS A 152 6.07 -15.43 5.51
C HIS A 152 6.27 -13.92 5.54
N ILE A 153 5.20 -13.19 5.24
CA ILE A 153 5.21 -11.73 5.17
C ILE A 153 4.04 -11.18 5.98
N MET A 154 4.31 -10.16 6.79
CA MET A 154 3.29 -9.36 7.44
C MET A 154 2.62 -8.44 6.42
N VAL A 155 1.47 -8.90 5.92
CA VAL A 155 0.64 -8.14 4.97
C VAL A 155 -0.19 -7.07 5.69
N ARG A 156 -0.63 -7.36 6.92
CA ARG A 156 -1.34 -6.39 7.77
C ARG A 156 -0.87 -6.47 9.22
N ALA A 157 -0.77 -5.31 9.86
CA ALA A 157 -0.72 -5.20 11.32
C ALA A 157 -2.11 -4.81 11.83
N THR A 158 -2.52 -5.41 12.94
CA THR A 158 -3.88 -5.28 13.49
C THR A 158 -3.81 -4.68 14.89
N LEU A 159 -4.40 -3.50 15.07
CA LEU A 159 -4.71 -2.93 16.38
C LEU A 159 -6.09 -3.45 16.83
N VAL A 160 -6.09 -4.18 17.94
CA VAL A 160 -7.25 -4.82 18.55
C VAL A 160 -7.65 -4.04 19.80
N LYS A 161 -8.96 -3.84 20.00
CA LYS A 161 -9.59 -3.29 21.20
C LYS A 161 -10.61 -4.31 21.71
N ASP A 162 -10.43 -4.79 22.93
CA ASP A 162 -11.33 -5.76 23.57
C ASP A 162 -11.69 -6.94 22.63
N GLN A 163 -10.66 -7.55 22.03
CA GLN A 163 -10.73 -8.69 21.07
C GLN A 163 -11.29 -8.35 19.67
N LEU A 164 -11.73 -7.13 19.43
CA LEU A 164 -12.24 -6.67 18.15
C LEU A 164 -11.18 -5.86 17.40
N ILE A 165 -11.05 -6.08 16.09
CA ILE A 165 -10.28 -5.18 15.22
C ILE A 165 -10.82 -3.75 15.41
N LEU A 166 -9.96 -2.84 15.85
CA LEU A 166 -10.18 -1.40 15.88
C LEU A 166 -9.66 -0.78 14.58
N ARG A 167 -8.44 -1.16 14.18
CA ARG A 167 -7.74 -0.66 12.99
C ARG A 167 -6.82 -1.74 12.44
N GLU A 168 -6.70 -1.86 11.13
CA GLU A 168 -5.57 -2.54 10.48
C GLU A 168 -4.78 -1.53 9.68
N TYR A 169 -3.48 -1.77 9.50
CA TYR A 169 -2.70 -1.14 8.46
C TYR A 169 -2.35 -2.19 7.42
N ASP A 170 -2.71 -1.95 6.16
CA ASP A 170 -2.40 -2.83 5.05
C ASP A 170 -1.12 -2.35 4.36
N PHE A 171 -0.06 -3.14 4.46
CA PHE A 171 1.26 -2.78 3.92
C PHE A 171 1.31 -2.89 2.40
N ILE A 172 0.43 -3.69 1.79
CA ILE A 172 0.30 -3.79 0.33
C ILE A 172 -0.47 -2.60 -0.20
N LEU A 173 -1.64 -2.28 0.36
CA LEU A 173 -2.45 -1.13 -0.06
C LEU A 173 -1.93 0.21 0.47
N ARG A 174 -0.92 0.17 1.34
CA ARG A 174 -0.26 1.34 1.96
C ARG A 174 -1.22 2.27 2.69
N ARG A 175 -2.22 1.71 3.38
CA ARG A 175 -3.28 2.51 4.02
C ARG A 175 -3.85 1.87 5.29
N PRO A 176 -4.39 2.71 6.21
CA PRO A 176 -5.18 2.23 7.33
C PRO A 176 -6.58 1.77 6.88
N LEU A 177 -7.05 0.66 7.44
CA LEU A 177 -8.37 0.09 7.24
C LEU A 177 -9.16 0.11 8.56
N GLY A 178 -10.29 0.81 8.58
CA GLY A 178 -11.24 0.67 9.69
C GLY A 178 -11.85 -0.74 9.72
N ARG A 179 -12.45 -1.13 10.85
CA ARG A 179 -13.00 -2.49 11.06
C ARG A 179 -13.83 -3.03 9.90
N LYS A 180 -14.76 -2.25 9.35
CA LYS A 180 -15.63 -2.68 8.23
C LYS A 180 -14.78 -3.09 7.02
N LEU A 181 -13.82 -2.25 6.63
CA LEU A 181 -12.92 -2.48 5.49
C LEU A 181 -11.94 -3.63 5.77
N ALA A 182 -11.43 -3.73 7.00
CA ALA A 182 -10.54 -4.81 7.41
C ALA A 182 -11.21 -6.21 7.29
N LEU A 183 -12.52 -6.28 7.56
CA LEU A 183 -13.33 -7.50 7.45
C LEU A 183 -13.90 -7.75 6.04
N ASP A 184 -13.72 -6.82 5.11
CA ASP A 184 -14.27 -6.91 3.77
C ASP A 184 -13.49 -7.91 2.91
N ARG A 185 -14.23 -8.83 2.25
CA ARG A 185 -13.64 -9.90 1.45
C ARG A 185 -13.07 -9.41 0.12
N GLU A 186 -13.68 -8.41 -0.50
CA GLU A 186 -13.23 -7.86 -1.77
C GLU A 186 -11.94 -7.07 -1.57
N ILE A 187 -11.89 -6.24 -0.52
CA ILE A 187 -10.67 -5.51 -0.14
C ILE A 187 -9.53 -6.48 0.16
N TYR A 188 -9.81 -7.53 0.94
CA TYR A 188 -8.79 -8.54 1.23
C TYR A 188 -8.35 -9.32 -0.03
N THR A 189 -9.27 -9.62 -0.95
CA THR A 189 -8.93 -10.25 -2.23
C THR A 189 -8.04 -9.33 -3.08
N HIS A 190 -8.33 -8.03 -3.07
CA HIS A 190 -7.52 -7.02 -3.76
C HIS A 190 -6.10 -6.92 -3.16
N THR A 191 -5.97 -6.91 -1.82
CA THR A 191 -4.68 -7.03 -1.14
C THR A 191 -3.89 -8.27 -1.61
N LEU A 192 -4.54 -9.43 -1.71
CA LEU A 192 -3.87 -10.66 -2.14
C LEU A 192 -3.46 -10.63 -3.62
N ASN A 193 -4.27 -10.04 -4.50
CA ASN A 193 -3.91 -9.88 -5.91
C ASN A 193 -2.67 -8.99 -6.09
N LEU A 194 -2.57 -7.92 -5.30
CA LEU A 194 -1.40 -7.05 -5.29
C LEU A 194 -0.18 -7.70 -4.62
N LEU A 195 -0.38 -8.54 -3.61
CA LEU A 195 0.69 -9.35 -3.04
C LEU A 195 1.27 -10.32 -4.08
N ASN A 196 0.44 -10.94 -4.93
CA ASN A 196 0.92 -11.75 -6.04
C ASN A 196 1.70 -10.91 -7.05
N ALA A 197 1.17 -9.73 -7.43
CA ALA A 197 1.88 -8.80 -8.31
C ALA A 197 3.24 -8.36 -7.73
N TYR A 198 3.35 -8.23 -6.40
CA TYR A 198 4.62 -7.99 -5.72
C TYR A 198 5.61 -9.13 -5.90
N PHE A 199 5.18 -10.39 -5.76
CA PHE A 199 6.05 -11.54 -6.02
C PHE A 199 6.40 -11.70 -7.50
N GLU A 200 5.55 -11.23 -8.41
CA GLU A 200 5.82 -11.18 -9.85
C GLU A 200 6.75 -10.01 -10.25
N GLY A 201 7.01 -9.07 -9.33
CA GLY A 201 7.82 -7.86 -9.59
C GLY A 201 7.10 -6.76 -10.37
N SER A 202 5.78 -6.88 -10.58
CA SER A 202 4.95 -5.89 -11.29
C SER A 202 4.33 -4.84 -10.37
N TYR A 203 4.51 -4.96 -9.05
CA TYR A 203 4.06 -4.00 -8.06
C TYR A 203 5.03 -3.92 -6.88
N ASN A 204 5.42 -2.72 -6.45
CA ASN A 204 6.25 -2.56 -5.26
C ASN A 204 5.63 -1.54 -4.29
N PRO A 205 5.04 -1.97 -3.16
CA PRO A 205 4.48 -1.03 -2.17
C PRO A 205 5.57 -0.16 -1.52
N GLY A 206 6.84 -0.58 -1.60
CA GLY A 206 7.99 0.14 -1.10
C GLY A 206 8.33 1.42 -1.88
N GLU A 207 7.91 1.53 -3.14
CA GLU A 207 8.13 2.76 -3.94
C GLU A 207 7.36 3.97 -3.40
N TYR A 208 6.41 3.70 -2.49
CA TYR A 208 5.60 4.68 -1.77
C TYR A 208 6.07 4.84 -0.30
N LEU A 209 7.29 4.41 0.03
CA LEU A 209 7.94 4.72 1.32
C LEU A 209 8.28 6.22 1.36
N SER A 210 8.17 6.83 2.54
CA SER A 210 8.43 8.27 2.80
C SER A 210 7.52 9.28 2.11
N GLU A 211 6.73 8.90 1.11
CA GLU A 211 5.62 9.70 0.57
C GLU A 211 4.38 9.61 1.46
N ARG A 212 4.55 9.75 2.78
CA ARG A 212 3.48 10.38 3.54
C ARG A 212 3.21 11.68 2.81
N ILE A 213 2.01 11.79 2.27
CA ILE A 213 1.35 13.07 2.23
C ILE A 213 1.23 13.45 3.71
N GLU A 214 2.30 14.01 4.31
CA GLU A 214 2.06 15.09 5.26
C GLU A 214 1.29 16.09 4.45
N ILE A 215 -0.03 16.03 4.57
CA ILE A 215 -0.93 17.00 4.00
C ILE A 215 -0.61 18.24 4.81
N PRO A 216 0.17 19.21 4.28
CA PRO A 216 0.04 20.52 4.88
C PRO A 216 -1.41 20.86 4.56
N LYS A 217 -2.25 21.08 5.57
CA LYS A 217 -3.45 21.89 5.30
C LYS A 217 -2.88 23.14 4.65
N LYS A 218 -3.13 23.36 3.34
CA LYS A 218 -2.61 24.52 2.60
C LYS A 218 -2.83 25.71 3.49
N SER A 219 -1.77 26.16 4.15
CA SER A 219 -1.91 27.26 5.09
C SER A 219 -2.08 28.51 4.24
N MET A 220 -2.62 29.56 4.83
CA MET A 220 -2.68 30.85 4.15
C MET A 220 -1.30 31.27 3.59
N ILE A 221 -0.23 30.84 4.27
CA ILE A 221 1.17 31.09 3.92
C ILE A 221 1.61 30.30 2.68
N ASP A 222 1.17 29.05 2.51
CA ASP A 222 1.49 28.23 1.33
C ASP A 222 0.83 28.78 0.06
N ASN A 223 -0.41 29.27 0.19
CA ASN A 223 -1.09 29.95 -0.90
C ASN A 223 -0.32 31.21 -1.32
N ILE A 224 0.16 32.02 -0.37
CA ILE A 224 0.96 33.21 -0.66
C ILE A 224 2.30 32.85 -1.31
N LYS A 225 3.02 31.83 -0.79
CA LYS A 225 4.29 31.37 -1.41
C LYS A 225 4.11 30.86 -2.84
N SER A 226 2.98 30.20 -3.13
CA SER A 226 2.66 29.73 -4.48
C SER A 226 2.52 30.89 -5.49
N VAL A 227 2.13 32.09 -5.05
CA VAL A 227 2.05 33.29 -5.89
C VAL A 227 3.44 33.72 -6.39
N PHE A 228 4.51 33.50 -5.62
CA PHE A 228 5.87 33.88 -5.99
C PHE A 228 6.69 32.75 -6.65
N LYS A 229 6.13 31.54 -6.74
CA LYS A 229 6.79 30.39 -7.37
C LYS A 229 6.74 30.54 -8.90
N ARG A 230 7.86 30.26 -9.58
CA ARG A 230 7.90 30.19 -11.05
C ARG A 230 6.97 29.07 -11.53
N SER A 231 6.25 29.34 -12.62
CA SER A 231 5.43 28.35 -13.33
C SER A 231 6.31 27.18 -13.76
N ARG A 232 5.76 25.97 -13.64
CA ARG A 232 6.38 24.72 -14.09
C ARG A 232 5.53 24.02 -15.14
N ILE A 233 6.16 23.09 -15.85
CA ILE A 233 5.51 22.27 -16.86
C ILE A 233 5.44 20.83 -16.36
N PHE A 234 4.25 20.25 -16.43
CA PHE A 234 3.98 18.87 -16.04
C PHE A 234 3.34 18.08 -17.18
N VAL A 235 3.47 16.76 -17.12
CA VAL A 235 2.83 15.79 -18.02
C VAL A 235 2.17 14.67 -17.23
N THR A 236 1.02 14.18 -17.70
CA THR A 236 0.35 12.98 -17.14
C THR A 236 -0.77 12.48 -18.08
N SER A 237 -1.33 11.30 -17.82
CA SER A 237 -2.40 10.69 -18.62
C SER A 237 -3.15 9.59 -17.87
N ASP A 238 -4.22 9.09 -18.47
CA ASP A 238 -4.87 7.82 -18.12
C ASP A 238 -5.44 7.80 -16.70
N PHE A 239 -5.97 8.94 -16.22
CA PHE A 239 -6.60 9.00 -14.90
C PHE A 239 -7.77 8.04 -14.79
N HIS A 240 -8.55 7.86 -15.87
CA HIS A 240 -9.75 7.01 -15.89
C HIS A 240 -10.66 7.23 -14.67
N LEU A 241 -10.94 8.49 -14.35
CA LEU A 241 -11.90 8.85 -13.30
C LEU A 241 -13.27 8.23 -13.61
N ASP A 242 -13.95 7.76 -12.57
CA ASP A 242 -15.21 6.99 -12.66
C ASP A 242 -15.12 5.61 -13.34
N HIS A 243 -13.92 5.09 -13.63
CA HIS A 243 -13.73 3.79 -14.30
C HIS A 243 -13.51 2.64 -13.31
N THR A 244 -14.57 1.98 -12.85
CA THR A 244 -14.43 0.89 -11.86
C THR A 244 -13.52 -0.26 -12.31
N ASN A 245 -13.57 -0.65 -13.59
CA ASN A 245 -12.81 -1.80 -14.09
C ASN A 245 -11.29 -1.54 -14.18
N ILE A 246 -10.85 -0.27 -14.27
CA ILE A 246 -9.42 0.06 -14.39
C ILE A 246 -8.63 -0.37 -13.13
N ILE A 247 -9.28 -0.32 -11.96
CA ILE A 247 -8.66 -0.71 -10.69
C ILE A 247 -8.23 -2.18 -10.75
N LYS A 248 -9.11 -3.06 -11.26
CA LYS A 248 -8.79 -4.48 -11.43
C LYS A 248 -7.82 -4.71 -12.58
N TYR A 249 -8.06 -4.07 -13.72
CA TYR A 249 -7.28 -4.25 -14.94
C TYR A 249 -5.80 -3.91 -14.74
N CYS A 250 -5.50 -2.74 -14.17
CA CYS A 250 -4.13 -2.30 -13.90
C CYS A 250 -3.63 -2.63 -12.49
N ARG A 251 -4.44 -3.33 -11.68
CA ARG A 251 -4.17 -3.58 -10.25
C ARG A 251 -3.84 -2.28 -9.51
N ARG A 252 -4.66 -1.22 -9.68
CA ARG A 252 -4.43 0.04 -8.95
C ARG A 252 -4.72 -0.16 -7.45
N PRO A 253 -3.94 0.43 -6.53
CA PRO A 253 -4.05 0.19 -5.09
C PRO A 253 -5.16 1.03 -4.44
N PHE A 254 -6.36 1.05 -5.04
CA PHE A 254 -7.52 1.80 -4.57
C PHE A 254 -8.62 0.86 -4.09
N LEU A 255 -9.34 1.28 -3.06
CA LEU A 255 -10.41 0.46 -2.47
C LEU A 255 -11.60 0.32 -3.42
N ASP A 256 -11.95 1.42 -4.06
CA ASP A 256 -13.05 1.54 -5.01
C ASP A 256 -12.84 2.78 -5.91
N THR A 257 -13.78 3.02 -6.82
CA THR A 257 -13.75 4.14 -7.76
C THR A 257 -13.79 5.50 -7.05
N ALA A 258 -14.52 5.63 -5.94
CA ALA A 258 -14.61 6.89 -5.22
C ALA A 258 -13.28 7.24 -4.52
N ASP A 259 -12.64 6.24 -3.92
CA ASP A 259 -11.30 6.33 -3.34
C ASP A 259 -10.24 6.68 -4.39
N MET A 260 -10.27 6.03 -5.55
CA MET A 260 -9.40 6.35 -6.68
C MET A 260 -9.57 7.80 -7.14
N ASN A 261 -10.81 8.20 -7.45
CA ASN A 261 -11.10 9.55 -7.95
C ASN A 261 -10.61 10.62 -6.98
N LYS A 262 -10.96 10.47 -5.69
CA LYS A 262 -10.54 11.39 -4.64
C LYS A 262 -9.02 11.47 -4.56
N THR A 263 -8.33 10.33 -4.59
CA THR A 263 -6.87 10.28 -4.45
C THR A 263 -6.18 10.94 -5.64
N LEU A 264 -6.60 10.64 -6.87
CA LEU A 264 -6.03 11.23 -8.09
C LEU A 264 -6.20 12.74 -8.14
N VAL A 265 -7.40 13.24 -7.84
CA VAL A 265 -7.70 14.69 -7.78
C VAL A 265 -6.89 15.38 -6.68
N GLN A 266 -6.77 14.75 -5.51
CA GLN A 266 -5.95 15.30 -4.42
C GLN A 266 -4.47 15.33 -4.78
N ASN A 267 -3.93 14.24 -5.34
CA ASN A 267 -2.55 14.18 -5.81
C ASN A 267 -2.25 15.26 -6.86
N TRP A 268 -3.14 15.44 -7.83
CA TRP A 268 -3.07 16.53 -8.79
C TRP A 268 -3.02 17.90 -8.09
N ASN A 269 -4.03 18.24 -7.29
CA ASN A 269 -4.18 19.59 -6.71
C ASN A 269 -3.14 19.94 -5.64
N ASN A 270 -2.46 18.93 -5.09
CA ASN A 270 -1.31 19.09 -4.22
C ASN A 270 0.00 19.29 -5.00
N THR A 271 0.08 18.79 -6.23
CA THR A 271 1.27 18.88 -7.09
C THR A 271 1.24 20.14 -7.96
N ILE A 272 0.07 20.44 -8.53
CA ILE A 272 -0.17 21.48 -9.52
C ILE A 272 -0.73 22.74 -8.86
N ASN A 273 -0.09 23.87 -9.12
CA ASN A 273 -0.59 25.19 -8.78
C ASN A 273 -1.28 25.85 -9.99
N ASN A 274 -2.05 26.91 -9.76
CA ASN A 274 -2.87 27.56 -10.80
C ASN A 274 -2.06 28.21 -11.94
N LYS A 275 -0.75 28.45 -11.74
CA LYS A 275 0.13 29.03 -12.75
C LYS A 275 0.87 27.96 -13.56
N ASP A 276 0.87 26.70 -13.12
CA ASP A 276 1.55 25.63 -13.82
C ASP A 276 0.81 25.29 -15.12
N THR A 277 1.55 24.76 -16.09
CA THR A 277 0.98 24.20 -17.33
C THR A 277 1.07 22.69 -17.25
N VAL A 278 -0.04 22.01 -17.54
CA VAL A 278 -0.07 20.54 -17.58
C VAL A 278 -0.50 20.09 -18.95
N TYR A 279 0.33 19.27 -19.59
CA TYR A 279 -0.05 18.54 -20.79
C TYR A 279 -0.68 17.22 -20.36
N PHE A 280 -1.99 17.10 -20.56
CA PHE A 280 -2.76 15.89 -20.24
C PHE A 280 -2.92 15.03 -21.49
N LEU A 281 -2.31 13.84 -21.50
CA LEU A 281 -2.20 12.96 -22.66
C LEU A 281 -3.33 11.92 -22.71
N GLY A 282 -4.57 12.39 -22.54
CA GLY A 282 -5.78 11.60 -22.75
C GLY A 282 -6.22 10.66 -21.63
N ASP A 283 -7.43 10.13 -21.78
CA ASP A 283 -8.15 9.20 -20.92
C ASP A 283 -8.35 9.73 -19.48
N LEU A 284 -8.94 10.94 -19.36
CA LEU A 284 -9.19 11.58 -18.06
C LEU A 284 -10.28 10.84 -17.28
N ALA A 285 -11.41 10.57 -17.93
CA ALA A 285 -12.60 10.02 -17.27
C ALA A 285 -13.31 9.03 -18.20
N TYR A 286 -13.81 7.93 -17.63
CA TYR A 286 -14.55 6.92 -18.36
C TYR A 286 -15.38 6.07 -17.38
N GLY A 287 -16.67 5.90 -17.63
CA GLY A 287 -17.49 5.06 -16.76
C GLY A 287 -18.97 5.15 -17.08
N ARG A 288 -19.68 4.03 -16.97
CA ARG A 288 -21.13 4.01 -17.20
C ARG A 288 -21.83 4.85 -16.14
N GLY A 289 -22.49 5.94 -16.56
CA GLY A 289 -23.12 6.90 -15.64
C GLY A 289 -22.12 7.72 -14.82
N GLY A 290 -20.84 7.73 -15.21
CA GLY A 290 -19.80 8.58 -14.64
C GLY A 290 -19.99 10.06 -15.04
N ARG A 291 -19.21 10.95 -14.43
CA ARG A 291 -19.21 12.36 -14.84
C ARG A 291 -18.40 12.57 -16.12
N SER A 292 -18.71 13.65 -16.82
CA SER A 292 -17.99 14.04 -18.04
C SER A 292 -16.57 14.52 -17.76
N THR A 293 -15.74 14.56 -18.81
CA THR A 293 -14.41 15.19 -18.80
C THR A 293 -14.48 16.63 -18.27
N ASP A 294 -15.47 17.41 -18.71
CA ASP A 294 -15.67 18.81 -18.29
C ASP A 294 -15.91 18.97 -16.79
N TYR A 295 -16.69 18.06 -16.19
CA TYR A 295 -16.91 18.05 -14.74
C TYR A 295 -15.61 17.83 -13.96
N TRP A 296 -14.77 16.91 -14.43
CA TRP A 296 -13.51 16.60 -13.76
C TRP A 296 -12.47 17.70 -13.96
N LEU A 297 -12.36 18.27 -15.15
CA LEU A 297 -11.43 19.37 -15.43
C LEU A 297 -11.67 20.59 -14.53
N LYS A 298 -12.93 20.92 -14.23
CA LYS A 298 -13.30 22.03 -13.31
C LYS A 298 -12.78 21.85 -11.88
N GLN A 299 -12.37 20.63 -11.50
CA GLN A 299 -11.85 20.33 -10.16
C GLN A 299 -10.32 20.32 -10.11
N LEU A 300 -9.64 20.48 -11.23
CA LEU A 300 -8.18 20.36 -11.34
C LEU A 300 -7.53 21.74 -11.47
N ASN A 301 -6.51 22.01 -10.66
CA ASN A 301 -5.72 23.24 -10.74
C ASN A 301 -4.85 23.27 -12.01
N GLY A 302 -4.46 24.48 -12.41
CA GLY A 302 -3.47 24.71 -13.46
C GLY A 302 -4.06 24.98 -14.84
N ASN A 303 -3.18 25.25 -15.79
CA ASN A 303 -3.53 25.50 -17.18
C ASN A 303 -3.36 24.20 -17.97
N ILE A 304 -4.47 23.55 -18.31
CA ILE A 304 -4.47 22.19 -18.86
C ILE A 304 -4.51 22.27 -20.40
N PHE A 305 -3.45 21.79 -21.03
CA PHE A 305 -3.40 21.53 -22.46
C PHE A 305 -3.76 20.07 -22.71
N PHE A 306 -4.85 19.81 -23.42
CA PHE A 306 -5.45 18.47 -23.48
C PHE A 306 -5.24 17.80 -24.84
N ILE A 307 -4.54 16.65 -24.84
CA ILE A 307 -4.41 15.76 -25.98
C ILE A 307 -5.47 14.67 -25.87
N LYS A 308 -6.18 14.40 -26.97
CA LYS A 308 -7.35 13.51 -26.98
C LYS A 308 -6.95 12.07 -26.68
N GLY A 309 -7.58 11.46 -25.68
CA GLY A 309 -7.56 10.03 -25.44
C GLY A 309 -8.64 9.28 -26.19
N ASN A 310 -8.77 7.99 -25.88
CA ASN A 310 -9.78 7.10 -26.47
C ASN A 310 -11.17 7.38 -25.92
N HIS A 311 -11.23 7.80 -24.65
CA HIS A 311 -12.47 7.94 -23.90
C HIS A 311 -12.90 9.39 -23.69
N ASP A 312 -12.12 10.35 -24.18
CA ASP A 312 -12.38 11.76 -23.91
C ASP A 312 -13.36 12.38 -24.91
N GLU A 313 -14.42 12.95 -24.33
CA GLU A 313 -15.42 13.76 -25.02
C GLU A 313 -15.70 15.01 -24.17
N SER A 314 -15.82 16.16 -24.83
CA SER A 314 -16.04 17.46 -24.19
C SER A 314 -16.73 18.39 -25.18
N ASN A 315 -17.58 19.28 -24.64
CA ASN A 315 -18.15 20.39 -25.39
C ASN A 315 -17.53 21.75 -25.02
N GLU A 316 -16.70 21.79 -23.97
CA GLU A 316 -16.14 23.03 -23.41
C GLU A 316 -14.67 23.26 -23.78
N ILE A 317 -13.93 22.21 -24.17
CA ILE A 317 -12.50 22.32 -24.47
C ILE A 317 -12.18 21.85 -25.89
N LYS A 318 -11.09 22.39 -26.44
CA LYS A 318 -10.51 21.90 -27.68
C LYS A 318 -9.54 20.75 -27.39
N PHE A 319 -9.77 19.62 -28.03
CA PHE A 319 -8.81 18.53 -28.05
C PHE A 319 -7.75 18.74 -29.14
N HIS A 320 -6.54 18.29 -28.84
CA HIS A 320 -5.44 18.18 -29.79
C HIS A 320 -5.12 16.70 -30.04
N ASP A 321 -4.79 16.33 -31.27
CA ASP A 321 -4.37 14.95 -31.57
C ASP A 321 -2.94 14.68 -31.07
N ASN A 322 -2.10 15.70 -31.12
CA ASN A 322 -0.70 15.69 -30.67
C ASN A 322 -0.19 17.12 -30.43
N PHE A 323 1.01 17.23 -29.86
CA PHE A 323 1.73 18.50 -29.71
C PHE A 323 3.24 18.29 -29.69
N ILE A 324 4.00 19.21 -30.31
CA ILE A 324 5.46 19.23 -30.20
C ILE A 324 5.86 20.24 -29.14
N LEU A 325 6.39 19.75 -28.02
CA LEU A 325 6.90 20.57 -26.93
C LEU A 325 8.42 20.69 -27.04
N GLU A 326 8.94 21.90 -27.10
CA GLU A 326 10.37 22.16 -26.92
C GLU A 326 10.65 22.52 -25.45
N TYR A 327 11.52 21.75 -24.79
CA TYR A 327 11.85 21.94 -23.38
C TYR A 327 13.30 21.56 -23.10
N ALA A 328 14.06 22.46 -22.45
CA ALA A 328 15.45 22.25 -22.05
C ALA A 328 16.35 21.66 -23.17
N ASN A 329 16.28 22.22 -24.38
CA ASN A 329 16.99 21.79 -25.60
C ASN A 329 16.60 20.42 -26.15
N HIS A 330 15.49 19.84 -25.69
CA HIS A 330 14.89 18.63 -26.25
C HIS A 330 13.57 18.96 -26.94
N LYS A 331 13.22 18.16 -27.95
CA LYS A 331 11.88 18.16 -28.54
C LYS A 331 11.14 16.91 -28.09
N PHE A 332 9.88 17.08 -27.73
CA PHE A 332 9.01 16.00 -27.29
C PHE A 332 7.78 15.96 -28.19
N PHE A 333 7.50 14.80 -28.78
CA PHE A 333 6.23 14.54 -29.45
C PHE A 333 5.23 13.98 -28.44
N LEU A 334 4.24 14.78 -28.08
CA LEU A 334 3.22 14.41 -27.11
C LEU A 334 2.02 13.85 -27.86
N THR A 335 1.62 12.64 -27.52
CA THR A 335 0.44 11.96 -28.10
C THR A 335 -0.18 11.04 -27.04
N HIS A 336 -1.46 10.71 -27.17
CA HIS A 336 -2.03 9.68 -26.28
C HIS A 336 -1.47 8.30 -26.62
N ARG A 337 -1.53 7.91 -27.90
CA ARG A 337 -1.12 6.59 -28.39
C ARG A 337 0.30 6.59 -28.96
N PRO A 338 1.21 5.69 -28.55
CA PRO A 338 2.55 5.57 -29.13
C PRO A 338 2.56 5.31 -30.64
N GLU A 339 1.54 4.64 -31.17
CA GLU A 339 1.42 4.31 -32.59
C GLU A 339 1.23 5.55 -33.47
N ASN A 340 0.82 6.67 -32.87
CA ASN A 340 0.66 7.95 -33.57
C ASN A 340 1.97 8.73 -33.69
N VAL A 341 3.07 8.27 -33.08
CA VAL A 341 4.38 8.91 -33.26
C VAL A 341 4.82 8.72 -34.72
N PRO A 342 5.13 9.81 -35.45
CA PRO A 342 5.54 9.70 -36.84
C PRO A 342 6.80 8.86 -37.00
N SER A 343 6.85 7.97 -38.00
CA SER A 343 8.01 7.09 -38.25
C SER A 343 9.33 7.82 -38.52
N LYS A 344 9.27 9.11 -38.92
CA LYS A 344 10.44 9.97 -39.15
C LYS A 344 10.85 10.78 -37.91
N TRP A 345 10.13 10.65 -36.80
CA TRP A 345 10.45 11.34 -35.55
C TRP A 345 11.64 10.67 -34.87
N ASN A 346 12.71 11.44 -34.62
CA ASN A 346 13.98 10.93 -34.08
C ASN A 346 14.30 11.47 -32.68
N ASP A 347 13.48 12.36 -32.16
CA ASP A 347 13.57 12.94 -30.81
C ASP A 347 12.69 12.14 -29.82
N TRP A 348 12.53 12.64 -28.59
CA TRP A 348 11.74 11.95 -27.58
C TRP A 348 10.24 12.02 -27.87
N ALA A 349 9.50 10.98 -27.49
CA ALA A 349 8.04 10.98 -27.47
C ALA A 349 7.54 10.77 -26.04
N ILE A 350 6.48 11.49 -25.67
CA ILE A 350 5.75 11.28 -24.40
C ILE A 350 4.36 10.77 -24.76
N CYS A 351 4.01 9.60 -24.24
CA CYS A 351 2.80 8.88 -24.58
C CYS A 351 2.02 8.47 -23.33
N GLY A 352 0.70 8.35 -23.43
CA GLY A 352 -0.15 7.66 -22.46
C GLY A 352 -0.53 6.26 -22.95
N HIS A 353 -1.78 5.86 -22.71
CA HIS A 353 -2.47 4.69 -23.25
C HIS A 353 -1.98 3.32 -22.74
N ASN A 354 -0.67 3.10 -22.72
CA ASN A 354 -0.09 1.83 -22.32
C ASN A 354 0.12 1.80 -20.81
N HIS A 355 -0.72 1.06 -20.09
CA HIS A 355 -0.62 0.90 -18.64
C HIS A 355 0.52 -0.04 -18.20
N ASN A 356 0.58 -0.36 -16.90
CA ASN A 356 1.56 -1.26 -16.29
C ASN A 356 1.41 -2.76 -16.64
N ASN A 357 0.64 -3.11 -17.67
CA ASN A 357 0.42 -4.51 -18.06
C ASN A 357 1.55 -5.08 -18.94
N ASN A 358 2.31 -4.22 -19.62
CA ASN A 358 3.43 -4.62 -20.48
C ASN A 358 4.64 -3.70 -20.29
N LEU A 359 5.20 -3.70 -19.07
CA LEU A 359 6.35 -2.84 -18.72
C LEU A 359 7.65 -3.20 -19.44
N ARG A 360 7.74 -4.39 -20.06
CA ARG A 360 8.92 -4.76 -20.87
C ARG A 360 8.98 -3.95 -22.14
N GLU A 361 7.82 -3.72 -22.77
CA GLU A 361 7.72 -2.96 -24.02
C GLU A 361 7.42 -1.49 -23.77
N TYR A 362 6.63 -1.16 -22.73
CA TYR A 362 6.24 0.22 -22.41
C TYR A 362 6.66 0.62 -20.99
N PRO A 363 7.97 0.61 -20.67
CA PRO A 363 8.46 1.10 -19.38
C PRO A 363 8.26 2.62 -19.28
N PHE A 364 8.49 3.18 -18.07
CA PHE A 364 8.37 4.62 -17.84
C PHE A 364 9.30 5.42 -18.75
N ILE A 365 10.57 5.00 -18.84
CA ILE A 365 11.58 5.56 -19.76
C ILE A 365 12.12 4.41 -20.61
N ASP A 366 11.83 4.44 -21.90
CA ASP A 366 12.41 3.57 -22.92
C ASP A 366 13.50 4.38 -23.65
N LYS A 367 14.75 4.20 -23.24
CA LYS A 367 15.90 4.91 -23.83
C LYS A 367 16.22 4.43 -25.25
N GLU A 368 15.90 3.18 -25.56
CA GLU A 368 16.18 2.59 -26.87
C GLU A 368 15.28 3.20 -27.94
N ASN A 369 13.98 3.29 -27.66
CA ASN A 369 12.99 3.87 -28.57
C ASN A 369 12.71 5.36 -28.32
N LYS A 370 13.46 6.01 -27.40
CA LYS A 370 13.25 7.39 -26.94
C LYS A 370 11.79 7.71 -26.60
N ARG A 371 11.13 6.80 -25.86
CA ARG A 371 9.72 6.91 -25.48
C ARG A 371 9.57 7.04 -23.97
N ILE A 372 8.66 7.88 -23.53
CA ILE A 372 8.30 8.09 -22.14
C ILE A 372 6.82 7.74 -21.98
N ASN A 373 6.49 6.78 -21.11
CA ASN A 373 5.13 6.36 -20.83
C ASN A 373 4.62 7.06 -19.56
N ILE A 374 3.63 7.93 -19.68
CA ILE A 374 3.19 8.83 -18.61
C ILE A 374 1.89 8.38 -17.91
N SER A 375 1.40 7.17 -18.23
CA SER A 375 0.24 6.56 -17.57
C SER A 375 0.39 6.58 -16.05
N VAL A 376 -0.68 6.93 -15.33
CA VAL A 376 -0.63 7.17 -13.87
C VAL A 376 -0.04 6.04 -13.03
N GLU A 377 -0.13 4.78 -13.48
CA GLU A 377 0.46 3.66 -12.76
C GLU A 377 2.00 3.74 -12.69
N LEU A 378 2.63 4.31 -13.72
CA LEU A 378 4.09 4.45 -13.83
C LEU A 378 4.60 5.74 -13.18
N THR A 379 3.71 6.68 -12.90
CA THR A 379 4.04 8.01 -12.35
C THR A 379 3.61 8.15 -10.89
N LYS A 380 3.35 7.02 -10.22
CA LYS A 380 2.87 6.96 -8.83
C LYS A 380 1.60 7.79 -8.61
N TYR A 381 0.72 7.80 -9.61
CA TYR A 381 -0.57 8.47 -9.57
C TYR A 381 -0.46 9.99 -9.36
N LYS A 382 0.57 10.63 -9.91
CA LYS A 382 0.85 12.07 -9.81
C LYS A 382 1.34 12.64 -11.15
N PRO A 383 1.04 13.92 -11.45
CA PRO A 383 1.68 14.60 -12.57
C PRO A 383 3.21 14.65 -12.43
N VAL A 384 3.92 14.48 -13.54
CA VAL A 384 5.39 14.43 -13.56
C VAL A 384 5.94 15.78 -14.01
N ASP A 385 6.86 16.34 -13.22
CA ASP A 385 7.59 17.58 -13.53
C ASP A 385 8.54 17.33 -14.71
N MET A 386 8.50 18.17 -15.76
CA MET A 386 9.39 18.02 -16.92
C MET A 386 10.87 18.09 -16.52
N ASP A 387 11.24 18.84 -15.48
CA ASP A 387 12.63 18.85 -14.99
C ASP A 387 13.08 17.49 -14.45
N LEU A 388 12.15 16.67 -13.93
CA LEU A 388 12.44 15.30 -13.51
C LEU A 388 12.72 14.42 -14.73
N ILE A 389 11.92 14.56 -15.79
CA ILE A 389 12.09 13.80 -17.04
C ILE A 389 13.46 14.10 -17.64
N ILE A 390 13.83 15.39 -17.75
CA ILE A 390 15.14 15.80 -18.27
C ILE A 390 16.30 15.14 -17.51
N LYS A 391 16.21 15.04 -16.18
CA LYS A 391 17.24 14.40 -15.36
C LYS A 391 17.39 12.89 -15.58
N GLN A 392 16.36 12.23 -16.09
CA GLN A 392 16.38 10.77 -16.29
C GLN A 392 16.79 10.36 -17.71
N ILE A 393 16.51 11.23 -18.69
CA ILE A 393 16.85 10.99 -20.10
C ILE A 393 18.26 11.46 -20.46
N ASN A 394 18.77 12.48 -19.76
CA ASN A 394 20.21 12.79 -19.74
C ASN A 394 20.97 11.69 -18.98
#